data_AF-A0A8B7PH15-F1
#
_entry.id   AF-A0A8B7PH15-F1
#
_cell.length_a   1.000
_cell.length_b   1.000
_cell.length_c   1.000
_cell.angle_alpha   90.00
_cell.angle_beta   90.00
_cell.angle_gamma   90.00
#
_symmetry.space_group_name_H-M   'P 1'
#
loop_
_entity.id
_entity.type
_entity.pdbx_description
1 polymer ?
#
loop_
_entity_poly.entity_id
_entity_poly.type
_entity_poly.pdbx_seq_one_letter_code
_entity_poly.pdbx_strand_id
1 'polypeptide(L)'
;MAPKRIFYLFKIFLVYFSLNFGSVNVGATDANEGDAEAAVKCDACMLIATKFSKSFSAAEERIRSVRLSDQQSMEATESVCDSQWVNYSTVMVDGAMRLAGPDTGREASVLDGGDNVWSHRLQDLCDELLAEVTSERMLYEAWASGGEDALEHTLCRGVGTFSACSSDNFGPWPGDDDYDDYDENDDFDYVHDEF
;
A
#
# COMPACT_ATOMS: atom_id res chain seq x y z
N MET A 1 45.52 41.02 31.13
CA MET A 1 45.40 40.69 32.56
C MET A 1 44.10 39.92 32.75
N ALA A 2 44.20 38.61 32.98
CA ALA A 2 43.08 37.75 33.37
C ALA A 2 42.89 37.79 34.88
N PRO A 3 41.74 37.33 35.39
CA PRO A 3 41.86 36.22 36.34
C PRO A 3 40.78 35.13 36.25
N LYS A 4 41.30 33.89 36.32
CA LYS A 4 40.90 32.79 37.23
C LYS A 4 39.56 32.07 37.02
N ARG A 5 39.72 31.00 36.22
CA ARG A 5 39.12 29.65 36.29
C ARG A 5 38.62 29.22 37.68
N ILE A 6 37.40 28.69 37.73
CA ILE A 6 37.02 27.57 38.59
C ILE A 6 36.24 26.56 37.73
N PHE A 7 36.88 25.40 37.56
CA PHE A 7 36.36 24.22 36.89
C PHE A 7 35.35 23.52 37.82
N TYR A 8 34.11 23.35 37.37
CA TYR A 8 33.22 22.32 37.92
C TYR A 8 33.26 21.09 37.02
N LEU A 9 33.90 20.05 37.56
CA LEU A 9 33.94 18.68 37.06
C LEU A 9 32.55 18.04 37.20
N PHE A 10 31.79 17.97 36.10
CA PHE A 10 30.71 16.99 35.98
C PHE A 10 31.25 15.77 35.24
N LYS A 11 31.79 14.83 36.01
CA LYS A 11 32.07 13.46 35.57
C LYS A 11 30.72 12.73 35.44
N ILE A 12 30.17 12.68 34.23
CA ILE A 12 29.11 11.74 33.90
C ILE A 12 29.79 10.41 33.58
N PHE A 13 29.55 9.42 34.44
CA PHE A 13 29.99 8.05 34.28
C PHE A 13 29.34 7.44 33.03
N LEU A 14 30.14 7.22 31.99
CA LEU A 14 29.83 6.25 30.94
C LEU A 14 29.94 4.85 31.55
N VAL A 15 28.80 4.29 31.94
CA VAL A 15 28.68 2.87 32.25
C VAL A 15 28.67 2.12 30.92
N TYR A 16 29.83 1.57 30.57
CA TYR A 16 29.98 0.55 29.54
C TYR A 16 29.20 -0.70 29.98
N PHE A 17 28.00 -0.87 29.43
CA PHE A 17 27.27 -2.13 29.54
C PHE A 17 27.67 -3.00 28.34
N SER A 18 28.72 -3.79 28.52
CA SER A 18 29.09 -4.85 27.59
C SER A 18 28.16 -6.03 27.80
N LEU A 19 27.09 -6.13 26.99
CA LEU A 19 26.38 -7.38 26.79
C LEU A 19 26.97 -8.09 25.58
N ASN A 20 27.83 -9.04 25.88
CA ASN A 20 28.20 -10.14 25.00
C ASN A 20 27.09 -11.20 25.16
N PHE A 21 26.03 -11.09 24.36
CA PHE A 21 25.10 -12.20 24.13
C PHE A 21 25.36 -12.71 22.73
N GLY A 22 25.79 -13.97 22.67
CA GLY A 22 26.30 -14.62 21.48
C GLY A 22 25.32 -14.58 20.31
N SER A 23 25.89 -14.59 19.11
CA SER A 23 25.17 -14.86 17.88
C SER A 23 24.38 -16.16 18.03
N VAL A 24 23.09 -16.03 18.26
CA VAL A 24 22.14 -17.12 18.03
C VAL A 24 22.14 -17.36 16.52
N ASN A 25 22.76 -18.47 16.11
CA ASN A 25 22.46 -19.10 14.84
C ASN A 25 21.09 -19.78 15.00
N VAL A 26 20.01 -19.15 14.53
CA VAL A 26 18.81 -19.91 14.18
C VAL A 26 19.00 -20.41 12.75
N GLY A 27 19.68 -21.54 12.64
CA GLY A 27 19.60 -22.37 11.45
C GLY A 27 18.43 -23.33 11.60
N ALA A 28 17.53 -23.29 10.60
CA ALA A 28 16.47 -24.24 10.27
C ALA A 28 15.27 -24.33 11.22
N THR A 29 14.10 -23.82 10.76
CA THR A 29 13.08 -24.63 10.04
C THR A 29 12.00 -23.70 9.46
N ASP A 30 11.93 -23.61 8.13
CA ASP A 30 10.75 -23.44 7.28
C ASP A 30 9.60 -22.56 7.81
N ALA A 31 9.82 -21.24 7.86
CA ALA A 31 8.77 -20.24 8.09
C ALA A 31 8.98 -19.06 7.14
N ASN A 32 8.67 -19.27 5.86
CA ASN A 32 8.20 -18.29 4.88
C ASN A 32 8.29 -18.89 3.47
N GLU A 33 7.50 -19.92 3.22
CA GLU A 33 6.75 -19.96 1.96
C GLU A 33 5.52 -19.07 2.20
N GLY A 34 5.79 -17.80 2.55
CA GLY A 34 4.77 -16.80 2.82
C GLY A 34 4.10 -16.53 1.47
N ASP A 35 2.78 -16.63 1.45
CA ASP A 35 1.99 -16.52 0.23
C ASP A 35 2.49 -15.34 -0.60
N ALA A 36 3.09 -15.66 -1.75
CA ALA A 36 3.67 -14.67 -2.65
C ALA A 36 2.63 -13.63 -3.06
N GLU A 37 1.35 -14.02 -3.06
CA GLU A 37 0.23 -13.14 -3.33
C GLU A 37 -0.03 -12.15 -2.18
N ALA A 38 0.03 -12.60 -0.92
CA ALA A 38 -0.14 -11.73 0.25
C ALA A 38 0.93 -10.63 0.30
N ALA A 39 2.18 -10.96 -0.04
CA ALA A 39 3.26 -9.97 -0.11
C ALA A 39 2.98 -8.88 -1.16
N VAL A 40 2.46 -9.28 -2.32
CA VAL A 40 2.15 -8.35 -3.41
C VAL A 40 0.89 -7.52 -3.11
N LYS A 41 -0.12 -8.09 -2.45
CA LYS A 41 -1.30 -7.36 -1.95
C LYS A 41 -0.94 -6.31 -0.92
N CYS A 42 -0.04 -6.65 0.01
CA CYS A 42 0.52 -5.66 0.93
C CYS A 42 1.20 -4.53 0.16
N ASP A 43 2.11 -4.84 -0.79
CA ASP A 43 2.77 -3.81 -1.59
C ASP A 43 1.77 -2.93 -2.37
N ALA A 44 0.68 -3.52 -2.89
CA ALA A 44 -0.36 -2.80 -3.62
C ALA A 44 -1.15 -1.84 -2.71
N CYS A 45 -1.57 -2.30 -1.52
CA CYS A 45 -2.24 -1.44 -0.55
C CYS A 45 -1.35 -0.27 -0.13
N MET A 46 -0.07 -0.57 0.14
CA MET A 46 0.93 0.44 0.51
C MET A 46 1.09 1.50 -0.58
N LEU A 47 1.20 1.06 -1.85
CA LEU A 47 1.26 1.95 -3.00
C LEU A 47 0.04 2.88 -3.07
N ILE A 48 -1.17 2.34 -2.89
CA ILE A 48 -2.41 3.14 -2.90
C ILE A 48 -2.39 4.16 -1.75
N ALA A 49 -1.98 3.77 -0.54
CA ALA A 49 -1.84 4.67 0.59
C ALA A 49 -0.83 5.81 0.30
N THR A 50 0.32 5.52 -0.32
CA THR A 50 1.28 6.53 -0.77
C THR A 50 0.67 7.48 -1.81
N LYS A 51 -0.13 6.95 -2.76
CA LYS A 51 -0.80 7.77 -3.79
C LYS A 51 -1.86 8.69 -3.18
N PHE A 52 -2.67 8.20 -2.23
CA PHE A 52 -3.61 9.02 -1.46
C PHE A 52 -2.88 10.12 -0.67
N SER A 53 -1.80 9.77 0.04
CA SER A 53 -0.95 10.74 0.77
C SER A 53 -0.48 11.88 -0.13
N LYS A 54 0.05 11.55 -1.32
CA LYS A 54 0.46 12.54 -2.34
C LYS A 54 -0.71 13.37 -2.85
N SER A 55 -1.87 12.74 -3.08
CA SER A 55 -3.07 13.43 -3.57
C SER A 55 -3.60 14.43 -2.55
N PHE A 56 -3.66 14.07 -1.26
CA PHE A 56 -4.04 14.98 -0.18
C PHE A 56 -3.08 16.17 -0.07
N SER A 57 -1.77 15.91 -0.07
CA SER A 57 -0.75 16.97 -0.06
C SER A 57 -0.93 17.93 -1.25
N ALA A 58 -1.12 17.38 -2.46
CA ALA A 58 -1.32 18.19 -3.66
C ALA A 58 -2.64 18.99 -3.63
N ALA A 59 -3.70 18.42 -3.04
CA ALA A 59 -4.98 19.10 -2.87
C ALA A 59 -4.85 20.28 -1.89
N GLU A 60 -4.18 20.09 -0.76
CA GLU A 60 -3.92 21.16 0.22
C GLU A 60 -3.12 22.31 -0.39
N GLU A 61 -2.06 21.97 -1.14
CA GLU A 61 -1.25 22.95 -1.87
C GLU A 61 -2.08 23.74 -2.89
N ARG A 62 -2.95 23.05 -3.65
CA ARG A 62 -3.81 23.65 -4.67
C ARG A 62 -4.77 24.68 -4.07
N ILE A 63 -5.37 24.36 -2.94
CA ILE A 63 -6.35 25.24 -2.28
C ILE A 63 -5.71 26.25 -1.32
N ARG A 64 -4.40 26.12 -1.06
CA ARG A 64 -3.62 26.93 -0.11
C ARG A 64 -4.22 26.89 1.30
N SER A 65 -4.68 25.72 1.72
CA SER A 65 -5.26 25.46 3.04
C SER A 65 -4.64 24.19 3.62
N VAL A 66 -4.47 24.17 4.93
CA VAL A 66 -4.00 23.01 5.71
C VAL A 66 -5.14 22.05 6.06
N ARG A 67 -6.32 22.26 5.49
CA ARG A 67 -7.50 21.43 5.73
C ARG A 67 -8.37 21.30 4.49
N LEU A 68 -8.62 20.07 4.08
CA LEU A 68 -9.57 19.71 3.03
C LEU A 68 -11.01 19.63 3.56
N SER A 69 -11.98 20.03 2.74
CA SER A 69 -13.41 19.76 2.94
C SER A 69 -13.77 18.30 2.60
N ASP A 70 -15.02 17.89 2.80
CA ASP A 70 -15.42 16.46 2.64
C ASP A 70 -15.31 16.12 1.16
N GLN A 71 -15.93 16.98 0.34
CA GLN A 71 -15.84 16.96 -1.10
C GLN A 71 -14.39 16.94 -1.60
N GLN A 72 -13.51 17.76 -1.03
CA GLN A 72 -12.10 17.80 -1.46
C GLN A 72 -11.32 16.55 -1.07
N SER A 73 -11.66 15.94 0.06
CA SER A 73 -11.04 14.68 0.49
C SER A 73 -11.48 13.54 -0.43
N MET A 74 -12.77 13.49 -0.76
CA MET A 74 -13.37 12.52 -1.69
C MET A 74 -12.78 12.67 -3.10
N GLU A 75 -12.75 13.88 -3.66
CA GLU A 75 -12.14 14.13 -4.97
C GLU A 75 -10.65 13.72 -5.01
N ALA A 76 -9.92 13.92 -3.90
CA ALA A 76 -8.52 13.56 -3.82
C ALA A 76 -8.31 12.04 -3.86
N THR A 77 -9.15 11.25 -3.20
CA THR A 77 -9.07 9.79 -3.21
C THR A 77 -9.62 9.19 -4.51
N GLU A 78 -10.78 9.64 -4.99
CA GLU A 78 -11.38 9.17 -6.25
C GLU A 78 -10.42 9.40 -7.43
N SER A 79 -9.78 10.57 -7.49
CA SER A 79 -8.81 10.87 -8.57
C SER A 79 -7.59 9.94 -8.59
N VAL A 80 -7.28 9.26 -7.48
CA VAL A 80 -6.22 8.24 -7.44
C VAL A 80 -6.73 6.93 -7.99
N CYS A 81 -7.93 6.49 -7.63
CA CYS A 81 -8.49 5.23 -8.15
C CYS A 81 -8.82 5.32 -9.65
N ASP A 82 -9.29 6.49 -10.11
CA ASP A 82 -9.50 6.82 -11.52
C ASP A 82 -8.19 7.02 -12.33
N SER A 83 -7.04 6.99 -11.67
CA SER A 83 -5.76 7.23 -12.33
C SER A 83 -5.33 6.03 -13.19
N GLN A 84 -4.47 6.30 -14.18
CA GLN A 84 -3.92 5.23 -15.00
C GLN A 84 -2.85 4.44 -14.22
N TRP A 85 -3.11 3.16 -13.99
CA TRP A 85 -2.22 2.22 -13.31
C TRP A 85 -1.24 1.55 -14.30
N VAL A 86 -0.39 2.36 -14.93
CA VAL A 86 0.55 1.90 -15.96
C VAL A 86 1.94 1.61 -15.41
N ASN A 87 2.65 0.69 -16.09
CA ASN A 87 4.03 0.30 -15.77
C ASN A 87 4.20 -0.35 -14.39
N TYR A 88 3.20 -1.12 -13.95
CA TYR A 88 3.32 -1.99 -12.79
C TYR A 88 3.47 -3.45 -13.22
N SER A 89 4.32 -4.18 -12.50
CA SER A 89 4.50 -5.62 -12.65
C SER A 89 5.00 -6.24 -11.36
N THR A 90 5.19 -7.55 -11.33
CA THR A 90 5.86 -8.24 -10.23
C THR A 90 7.33 -8.49 -10.54
N VAL A 91 8.17 -8.43 -9.51
CA VAL A 91 9.59 -8.77 -9.60
C VAL A 91 10.00 -9.61 -8.40
N MET A 92 11.03 -10.45 -8.57
CA MET A 92 11.64 -11.20 -7.48
C MET A 92 12.67 -10.32 -6.75
N VAL A 93 12.46 -10.08 -5.46
CA VAL A 93 13.39 -9.39 -4.56
C VAL A 93 13.74 -10.32 -3.41
N ASP A 94 15.01 -10.67 -3.26
CA ASP A 94 15.51 -11.54 -2.20
C ASP A 94 14.74 -12.87 -2.06
N GLY A 95 14.28 -13.43 -3.18
CA GLY A 95 13.52 -14.68 -3.22
C GLY A 95 12.02 -14.55 -2.97
N ALA A 96 11.49 -13.33 -2.82
CA ALA A 96 10.05 -13.07 -2.68
C ALA A 96 9.51 -12.28 -3.90
N MET A 97 8.29 -12.61 -4.34
CA MET A 97 7.59 -11.84 -5.36
C MET A 97 7.08 -10.53 -4.76
N ARG A 98 7.35 -9.40 -5.40
CA ARG A 98 7.02 -8.04 -4.94
C ARG A 98 6.42 -7.21 -6.07
N LEU A 99 5.52 -6.29 -5.74
CA LEU A 99 5.01 -5.32 -6.70
C LEU A 99 6.11 -4.32 -7.06
N ALA A 100 6.31 -4.05 -8.35
CA ALA A 100 7.24 -3.06 -8.87
C ALA A 100 6.53 -2.10 -9.83
N GLY A 101 7.10 -0.91 -9.98
CA GLY A 101 6.53 0.17 -10.79
C GLY A 101 6.72 1.55 -10.16
N PRO A 102 6.11 2.60 -10.74
CA PRO A 102 6.19 3.96 -10.22
C PRO A 102 5.87 4.02 -8.72
N ASP A 103 6.61 4.84 -7.97
CA ASP A 103 6.41 5.06 -6.53
C ASP A 103 6.64 3.83 -5.62
N THR A 104 6.99 2.65 -6.14
CA THR A 104 7.32 1.46 -5.34
C THR A 104 8.80 1.38 -4.91
N GLY A 105 9.66 2.22 -5.51
CA GLY A 105 11.11 2.14 -5.37
C GLY A 105 11.74 0.92 -6.05
N ARG A 106 10.95 0.15 -6.81
CA ARG A 106 11.38 -1.04 -7.55
C ARG A 106 11.04 -0.85 -9.03
N GLU A 107 12.03 -1.10 -9.88
CA GLU A 107 11.86 -1.01 -11.33
C GLU A 107 10.98 -2.15 -11.84
N ALA A 108 9.93 -1.82 -12.58
CA ALA A 108 9.06 -2.81 -13.20
C ALA A 108 9.79 -3.51 -14.35
N SER A 109 9.60 -4.82 -14.47
CA SER A 109 9.98 -5.55 -15.68
C SER A 109 8.95 -5.25 -16.76
N VAL A 110 9.41 -4.70 -17.90
CA VAL A 110 8.59 -4.47 -19.11
C VAL A 110 8.11 -5.80 -19.73
N LEU A 111 8.74 -6.92 -19.36
CA LEU A 111 8.49 -8.24 -19.94
C LEU A 111 7.43 -9.06 -19.20
N ASP A 112 7.00 -8.64 -18.01
CA ASP A 112 6.14 -9.43 -17.11
C ASP A 112 4.82 -8.71 -16.76
N GLY A 113 4.60 -7.53 -17.33
CA GLY A 113 3.29 -6.87 -17.29
C GLY A 113 2.43 -7.46 -18.41
N GLY A 114 1.83 -8.64 -18.17
CA GLY A 114 0.75 -9.12 -19.04
C GLY A 114 -0.22 -7.96 -19.28
N ASP A 115 -0.40 -7.59 -20.55
CA ASP A 115 -0.97 -6.30 -20.96
C ASP A 115 -2.22 -5.99 -20.11
N ASN A 116 -2.09 -5.02 -19.20
CA ASN A 116 -3.13 -4.45 -18.33
C ASN A 116 -3.56 -5.22 -17.07
N VAL A 117 -3.06 -6.43 -16.75
CA VAL A 117 -3.49 -7.18 -15.54
C VAL A 117 -3.28 -6.36 -14.25
N TRP A 118 -2.08 -5.81 -14.09
CA TRP A 118 -1.77 -4.98 -12.91
C TRP A 118 -2.51 -3.64 -12.92
N SER A 119 -2.92 -3.16 -14.09
CA SER A 119 -3.72 -1.93 -14.16
C SER A 119 -5.10 -2.18 -13.56
N HIS A 120 -5.75 -3.28 -13.95
CA HIS A 120 -7.05 -3.67 -13.42
C HIS A 120 -6.97 -4.00 -11.93
N ARG A 121 -6.05 -4.88 -11.51
CA ARG A 121 -5.91 -5.26 -10.10
C ARG A 121 -5.67 -4.07 -9.15
N LEU A 122 -4.88 -3.08 -9.58
CA LEU A 122 -4.63 -1.89 -8.76
C LEU A 122 -5.83 -0.94 -8.74
N GLN A 123 -6.55 -0.82 -9.86
CA GLN A 123 -7.78 -0.05 -9.92
C GLN A 123 -8.86 -0.68 -9.02
N ASP A 124 -9.14 -1.97 -9.21
CA ASP A 124 -10.17 -2.69 -8.48
C ASP A 124 -9.86 -2.74 -6.98
N LEU A 125 -8.59 -2.91 -6.60
CA LEU A 125 -8.19 -2.81 -5.20
C LEU A 125 -8.40 -1.40 -4.63
N CYS A 126 -8.13 -0.36 -5.40
CA CYS A 126 -8.35 1.02 -4.95
C CYS A 126 -9.84 1.28 -4.71
N ASP A 127 -10.69 0.86 -5.65
CA ASP A 127 -12.15 1.00 -5.57
C ASP A 127 -12.73 0.20 -4.39
N GLU A 128 -12.27 -1.04 -4.19
CA GLU A 128 -12.68 -1.88 -3.06
C GLU A 128 -12.27 -1.26 -1.71
N LEU A 129 -11.06 -0.72 -1.61
CA LEU A 129 -10.61 0.00 -0.41
C LEU A 129 -11.47 1.23 -0.13
N LEU A 130 -11.90 1.98 -1.16
CA LEU A 130 -12.81 3.12 -0.98
C LEU A 130 -14.23 2.69 -0.63
N ALA A 131 -14.72 1.59 -1.18
CA ALA A 131 -16.04 1.05 -0.86
C ALA A 131 -16.16 0.60 0.61
N GLU A 132 -15.06 0.06 1.17
CA GLU A 132 -15.03 -0.48 2.54
C GLU A 132 -14.80 0.59 3.61
N VAL A 133 -14.24 1.76 3.28
CA VAL A 133 -14.05 2.83 4.28
C VAL A 133 -15.39 3.47 4.61
N THR A 134 -15.58 3.83 5.89
CA THR A 134 -16.80 4.53 6.31
C THR A 134 -16.95 5.91 5.66
N SER A 135 -15.82 6.56 5.36
CA SER A 135 -15.76 7.78 4.55
C SER A 135 -14.31 8.05 4.13
N GLU A 136 -14.12 8.66 2.97
CA GLU A 136 -12.84 9.16 2.46
C GLU A 136 -12.27 10.27 3.36
N ARG A 137 -13.17 10.98 4.06
CA ARG A 137 -12.79 11.90 5.14
C ARG A 137 -11.99 11.19 6.25
N MET A 138 -12.34 9.97 6.61
CA MET A 138 -11.59 9.20 7.63
C MET A 138 -10.14 8.98 7.19
N LEU A 139 -9.92 8.68 5.91
CA LEU A 139 -8.58 8.51 5.33
C LEU A 139 -7.79 9.82 5.40
N TYR A 140 -8.42 10.92 5.02
CA TYR A 140 -7.79 12.24 5.12
C TYR A 140 -7.46 12.62 6.57
N GLU A 141 -8.34 12.33 7.54
CA GLU A 141 -8.08 12.62 8.95
C GLU A 141 -6.95 11.75 9.53
N ALA A 142 -6.89 10.48 9.13
CA ALA A 142 -5.75 9.61 9.47
C ALA A 142 -4.45 10.20 8.95
N TRP A 143 -4.41 10.59 7.66
CA TRP A 143 -3.25 11.23 7.05
C TRP A 143 -2.89 12.57 7.70
N ALA A 144 -3.87 13.44 7.96
CA ALA A 144 -3.62 14.74 8.59
C ALA A 144 -3.08 14.61 10.03
N SER A 145 -3.37 13.49 10.71
CA SER A 145 -2.93 13.24 12.09
C SER A 145 -1.49 12.75 12.21
N GLY A 146 -1.00 11.97 11.24
CA GLY A 146 0.27 11.27 11.34
C GLY A 146 0.98 11.00 10.01
N GLY A 147 0.56 11.67 8.95
CA GLY A 147 1.12 11.55 7.60
C GLY A 147 0.81 10.20 6.96
N GLU A 148 1.69 9.82 6.04
CA GLU A 148 1.61 8.58 5.28
C GLU A 148 1.59 7.34 6.18
N ASP A 149 2.43 7.29 7.21
CA ASP A 149 2.51 6.16 8.15
C ASP A 149 1.16 5.87 8.84
N ALA A 150 0.44 6.92 9.24
CA ALA A 150 -0.87 6.76 9.90
C ALA A 150 -1.96 6.31 8.91
N LEU A 151 -1.94 6.84 7.69
CA LEU A 151 -2.84 6.42 6.62
C LEU A 151 -2.60 4.96 6.24
N GLU A 152 -1.35 4.59 6.02
CA GLU A 152 -0.91 3.24 5.68
C GLU A 152 -1.26 2.22 6.77
N HIS A 153 -1.07 2.59 8.05
CA HIS A 153 -1.47 1.74 9.16
C HIS A 153 -2.99 1.52 9.16
N THR A 154 -3.76 2.57 8.92
CA THR A 154 -5.23 2.54 8.87
C THR A 154 -5.72 1.67 7.71
N LEU A 155 -5.11 1.81 6.54
CA LEU A 155 -5.58 1.19 5.29
C LEU A 155 -5.05 -0.22 5.09
N CYS A 156 -3.84 -0.55 5.55
CA CYS A 156 -3.16 -1.79 5.18
C CYS A 156 -2.85 -2.73 6.36
N ARG A 157 -2.98 -2.27 7.61
CA ARG A 157 -2.71 -3.07 8.82
C ARG A 157 -3.89 -3.15 9.78
N GLY A 158 -5.07 -2.75 9.33
CA GLY A 158 -6.33 -2.93 10.02
C GLY A 158 -6.82 -4.38 9.98
N VAL A 159 -8.13 -4.54 9.85
CA VAL A 159 -8.84 -5.82 9.84
C VAL A 159 -9.67 -5.94 8.55
N GLY A 160 -9.99 -7.17 8.12
CA GLY A 160 -10.74 -7.40 6.88
C GLY A 160 -9.97 -6.94 5.64
N THR A 161 -10.62 -6.20 4.75
CA THR A 161 -10.03 -5.60 3.54
C THR A 161 -8.88 -4.64 3.85
N PHE A 162 -8.75 -4.18 5.10
CA PHE A 162 -7.62 -3.35 5.53
C PHE A 162 -6.45 -4.14 6.13
N SER A 163 -6.41 -5.47 5.98
CA SER A 163 -5.40 -6.34 6.60
C SER A 163 -4.33 -6.89 5.66
N ALA A 164 -4.17 -6.28 4.47
CA ALA A 164 -3.26 -6.75 3.42
C ALA A 164 -1.81 -6.99 3.91
N CYS A 165 -1.35 -6.21 4.89
CA CYS A 165 -0.01 -6.32 5.46
C CYS A 165 0.04 -7.01 6.83
N SER A 166 -1.09 -7.46 7.38
CA SER A 166 -1.19 -8.09 8.70
C SER A 166 -1.76 -9.50 8.68
N SER A 167 -2.32 -9.95 7.55
CA SER A 167 -2.80 -11.33 7.36
C SER A 167 -2.53 -11.83 5.94
N ASP A 168 -2.53 -13.16 5.78
CA ASP A 168 -2.50 -13.87 4.50
C ASP A 168 -3.92 -14.17 3.97
N ASN A 169 -4.97 -13.80 4.70
CA ASN A 169 -6.35 -14.16 4.40
C ASN A 169 -7.12 -13.01 3.71
N PHE A 170 -6.54 -12.47 2.63
CA PHE A 170 -7.14 -11.36 1.88
C PHE A 170 -8.21 -11.81 0.86
N GLY A 171 -8.41 -13.12 0.67
CA GLY A 171 -9.24 -13.65 -0.41
C GLY A 171 -8.53 -13.56 -1.77
N PRO A 172 -9.20 -13.82 -2.91
CA PRO A 172 -8.66 -13.59 -4.26
C PRO A 172 -8.41 -12.09 -4.54
N TRP A 173 -7.87 -11.72 -5.69
CA TRP A 173 -7.87 -10.31 -6.09
C TRP A 173 -9.30 -9.85 -6.38
N PRO A 174 -9.67 -8.61 -6.02
CA PRO A 174 -10.95 -8.04 -6.47
C PRO A 174 -11.05 -8.14 -8.00
N GLY A 175 -12.20 -8.60 -8.50
CA GLY A 175 -12.46 -8.78 -9.94
C GLY A 175 -11.94 -10.07 -10.57
N ASP A 176 -11.09 -10.87 -9.91
CA ASP A 176 -10.59 -12.14 -10.50
C ASP A 176 -11.72 -13.21 -10.63
N ASP A 177 -12.79 -13.12 -9.82
CA ASP A 177 -13.92 -14.08 -9.85
C ASP A 177 -14.92 -13.82 -11.00
N ASP A 178 -14.91 -12.63 -11.61
CA ASP A 178 -15.91 -12.21 -12.60
C ASP A 178 -15.57 -12.65 -14.05
N TYR A 179 -14.38 -13.19 -14.28
CA TYR A 179 -13.92 -13.56 -15.62
C TYR A 179 -14.19 -15.02 -16.03
N ASP A 180 -14.52 -15.89 -15.08
CA ASP A 180 -14.74 -17.33 -15.33
C ASP A 180 -16.21 -17.68 -15.67
N ASP A 181 -17.14 -16.72 -15.61
CA ASP A 181 -18.58 -16.97 -15.87
C ASP A 181 -19.02 -16.64 -17.32
N TYR A 182 -18.07 -16.26 -18.20
CA TYR A 182 -18.31 -16.24 -19.65
C TYR A 182 -18.02 -17.61 -20.23
N ASP A 183 -18.84 -18.60 -19.85
CA ASP A 183 -18.87 -19.88 -20.53
C ASP A 183 -19.31 -19.63 -21.97
N GLU A 184 -18.37 -19.72 -22.91
CA GLU A 184 -18.49 -19.46 -24.36
C GLU A 184 -19.47 -20.44 -25.07
N ASN A 185 -20.28 -21.17 -24.30
CA ASN A 185 -21.20 -22.22 -24.73
C ASN A 185 -22.68 -21.87 -24.54
N ASP A 186 -23.03 -20.68 -24.05
CA ASP A 186 -24.41 -20.18 -24.14
C ASP A 186 -24.69 -19.68 -25.56
N ASP A 187 -24.94 -20.65 -26.43
CA ASP A 187 -25.56 -20.55 -27.75
C ASP A 187 -26.95 -19.92 -27.58
N PHE A 188 -27.00 -18.60 -27.38
CA PHE A 188 -28.23 -17.83 -27.30
C PHE A 188 -28.80 -17.76 -28.71
N ASP A 189 -29.59 -18.78 -29.06
CA ASP A 189 -30.41 -18.85 -30.27
C ASP A 189 -31.34 -17.61 -30.27
N TYR A 190 -30.86 -16.52 -30.87
CA TYR A 190 -31.67 -15.36 -31.20
C TYR A 190 -32.63 -15.78 -32.30
N VAL A 191 -33.79 -16.32 -31.89
CA VAL A 191 -34.93 -16.52 -32.78
C VAL A 191 -35.38 -15.13 -33.25
N HIS A 192 -34.99 -14.77 -34.46
CA HIS A 192 -35.58 -13.66 -35.18
C HIS A 192 -37.03 -14.02 -35.51
N ASP A 193 -37.96 -13.58 -34.67
CA ASP A 193 -39.36 -13.52 -35.05
C ASP A 193 -39.51 -12.46 -36.17
N GLU A 194 -39.57 -12.93 -37.42
CA GLU A 194 -39.98 -12.11 -38.56
C GLU A 194 -41.48 -11.76 -38.42
N PHE A 195 -41.77 -10.47 -38.30
CA PHE A 195 -43.11 -9.90 -38.45
C PHE A 195 -43.35 -9.39 -39.88
#